data_AF-A0A2G8S7Y0-F1
#
_entry.id   AF-A0A2G8S7Y0-F1
#
_cell.length_a   1.000
_cell.length_b   1.000
_cell.length_c   1.000
_cell.angle_alpha   90.00
_cell.angle_beta   90.00
_cell.angle_gamma   90.00
#
_symmetry.space_group_name_H-M   'P 1'
#
loop_
_entity.id
_entity.type
_entity.pdbx_description
1 polymer ?
#
loop_
_entity_poly.entity_id
_entity_poly.type
_entity_poly.pdbx_seq_one_letter_code
_entity_poly.pdbx_strand_id
1 'polypeptide(L)'
;MPSGFLLGSSKLSLLLSSLLLSAHPSLAQQTNVARILIYSATADFRHDSIPTAVDALMKLGPHSNIAFDHTEDKTWFNDDTLAQYDALLFLSNTGEVLDDAGKTALRNYLDLGGNFVAVHAASDALRNTTWYQEEVGAAFDYHPEITNANVDVVGPPHPSTAGLMNVWPVRDEMYNFKSDPRAIGAVVVLSADESNPGPRKYDQGTPHPTAWYQEHGAGIDENGTAGRSFYTSLGHLNETWKDSLFLGHVMGGITWTLQSNTTGAFNASARVGNGVPTSNGTNSSSTASHSGTGTSSPR
;
A
#
# COMPACT_ATOMS: atom_id res chain seq x y z
N MET A 1 80.39 -35.78 -3.98
CA MET A 1 80.30 -36.98 -4.85
C MET A 1 80.85 -38.16 -4.06
N PRO A 2 80.20 -39.33 -3.94
CA PRO A 2 78.88 -39.73 -4.45
C PRO A 2 77.98 -40.48 -3.41
N SER A 3 76.77 -40.81 -3.85
CA SER A 3 75.95 -42.01 -3.52
C SER A 3 75.41 -42.24 -2.11
N GLY A 4 74.06 -42.28 -2.02
CA GLY A 4 73.33 -42.92 -0.92
C GLY A 4 71.82 -43.01 -1.21
N PHE A 5 71.39 -44.13 -1.76
CA PHE A 5 69.99 -44.55 -1.91
C PHE A 5 69.31 -44.71 -0.54
N LEU A 6 68.05 -44.33 -0.39
CA LEU A 6 67.14 -44.90 0.61
C LEU A 6 65.68 -44.83 0.13
N LEU A 7 65.07 -46.00 0.03
CA LEU A 7 63.64 -46.20 -0.20
C LEU A 7 62.82 -45.73 1.01
N GLY A 8 61.64 -45.17 0.75
CA GLY A 8 60.65 -44.87 1.77
C GLY A 8 59.26 -44.75 1.16
N SER A 9 58.59 -45.88 0.98
CA SER A 9 57.18 -45.96 0.61
C SER A 9 56.30 -45.58 1.82
N SER A 10 55.70 -44.38 1.78
CA SER A 10 54.69 -43.96 2.76
C SER A 10 53.29 -44.05 2.15
N LYS A 11 52.49 -44.97 2.69
CA LYS A 11 51.07 -45.14 2.36
C LYS A 11 50.29 -43.92 2.86
N LEU A 12 49.62 -43.22 1.95
CA LEU A 12 48.70 -42.13 2.26
C LEU A 12 47.36 -42.73 2.72
N SER A 13 47.09 -42.70 4.02
CA SER A 13 45.78 -43.11 4.57
C SER A 13 44.88 -41.89 4.62
N LEU A 14 43.93 -41.76 3.68
CA LEU A 14 42.89 -40.73 3.73
C LEU A 14 41.86 -41.10 4.81
N LEU A 15 41.84 -40.35 5.91
CA LEU A 15 40.72 -40.31 6.84
C LEU A 15 39.63 -39.41 6.26
N LEU A 16 38.59 -40.01 5.68
CA LEU A 16 37.34 -39.31 5.35
C LEU A 16 36.61 -38.96 6.66
N SER A 17 36.66 -37.70 7.07
CA SER A 17 35.77 -37.17 8.10
C SER A 17 34.41 -36.89 7.47
N SER A 18 33.41 -37.69 7.82
CA SER A 18 32.01 -37.51 7.42
C SER A 18 31.42 -36.28 8.13
N LEU A 19 31.36 -35.16 7.41
CA LEU A 19 30.65 -33.96 7.83
C LEU A 19 29.14 -34.22 7.72
N LEU A 20 28.48 -34.49 8.85
CA LEU A 20 27.02 -34.57 8.92
C LEU A 20 26.46 -33.15 8.77
N LEU A 21 26.01 -32.83 7.56
CA LEU A 21 25.30 -31.59 7.26
C LEU A 21 23.87 -31.72 7.83
N SER A 22 23.63 -31.17 9.01
CA SER A 22 22.28 -31.05 9.58
C SER A 22 21.45 -30.11 8.71
N ALA A 23 20.68 -30.68 7.78
CA ALA A 23 19.67 -29.96 7.03
C ALA A 23 18.61 -29.48 8.02
N HIS A 24 18.68 -28.22 8.41
CA HIS A 24 17.58 -27.58 9.12
C HIS A 24 16.44 -27.43 8.11
N PRO A 25 15.23 -27.92 8.41
CA PRO A 25 14.09 -27.59 7.57
C PRO A 25 13.96 -26.06 7.59
N SER A 26 14.17 -25.44 6.43
CA SER A 26 13.70 -24.08 6.21
C SER A 26 12.20 -24.14 6.48
N LEU A 27 11.73 -23.46 7.53
CA LEU A 27 10.31 -23.18 7.63
C LEU A 27 9.96 -22.48 6.32
N ALA A 28 9.16 -23.15 5.49
CA ALA A 28 8.49 -22.48 4.39
C ALA A 28 7.71 -21.34 5.04
N GLN A 29 8.21 -20.11 4.88
CA GLN A 29 7.51 -18.93 5.34
C GLN A 29 6.19 -18.97 4.59
N GLN A 30 5.09 -19.20 5.32
CA GLN A 30 3.76 -19.16 4.76
C GLN A 30 3.56 -17.72 4.30
N THR A 31 3.80 -17.47 3.01
CA THR A 31 3.72 -16.14 2.40
C THR A 31 2.24 -15.82 2.23
N ASN A 32 1.56 -15.50 3.34
CA ASN A 32 0.20 -15.02 3.27
C ASN A 32 0.16 -13.83 2.30
N VAL A 33 -0.78 -13.88 1.37
CA VAL A 33 -0.99 -12.83 0.38
C VAL A 33 -1.59 -11.63 1.10
N ALA A 34 -0.92 -10.49 1.06
CA ALA A 34 -1.46 -9.27 1.65
C ALA A 34 -2.68 -8.80 0.85
N ARG A 35 -3.73 -8.34 1.51
CA ARG A 35 -4.96 -7.84 0.87
C ARG A 35 -5.02 -6.32 0.97
N ILE A 36 -5.24 -5.63 -0.15
CA ILE A 36 -5.40 -4.17 -0.17
C ILE A 36 -6.70 -3.80 -0.86
N LEU A 37 -7.49 -2.93 -0.24
CA LEU A 37 -8.69 -2.36 -0.87
C LEU A 37 -8.32 -1.03 -1.54
N ILE A 38 -8.41 -0.99 -2.86
CA ILE A 38 -8.34 0.25 -3.64
C ILE A 38 -9.73 0.92 -3.59
N TYR A 39 -9.77 2.15 -3.11
CA TYR A 39 -10.96 2.99 -3.12
C TYR A 39 -10.74 4.20 -4.03
N SER A 40 -11.55 4.36 -5.08
CA SER A 40 -11.38 5.45 -6.06
C SER A 40 -12.65 6.28 -6.31
N ALA A 41 -13.60 6.25 -5.37
CA ALA A 41 -14.79 7.09 -5.49
C ALA A 41 -14.40 8.58 -5.52
N THR A 42 -15.16 9.37 -6.29
CA THR A 42 -15.00 10.81 -6.42
C THR A 42 -16.36 11.49 -6.24
N ALA A 43 -16.43 12.54 -5.43
CA ALA A 43 -17.60 13.39 -5.26
C ALA A 43 -17.44 14.77 -5.95
N ASP A 44 -16.22 15.11 -6.37
CA ASP A 44 -15.88 16.30 -7.16
C ASP A 44 -15.18 15.89 -8.48
N PHE A 45 -14.06 16.52 -8.84
CA PHE A 45 -13.35 16.27 -10.09
C PHE A 45 -12.91 14.80 -10.21
N ARG A 46 -13.17 14.19 -11.37
CA ARG A 46 -12.80 12.81 -11.66
C ARG A 46 -11.63 12.78 -12.63
N HIS A 47 -10.54 12.15 -12.21
CA HIS A 47 -9.34 11.99 -13.02
C HIS A 47 -9.52 10.83 -14.02
N ASP A 48 -9.23 11.08 -15.30
CA ASP A 48 -9.31 10.06 -16.36
C ASP A 48 -8.30 8.90 -16.17
N SER A 49 -7.28 9.08 -15.33
CA SER A 49 -6.27 8.08 -15.03
C SER A 49 -6.73 6.97 -14.08
N ILE A 50 -7.84 7.17 -13.35
CA ILE A 50 -8.32 6.22 -12.33
C ILE A 50 -8.44 4.78 -12.87
N PRO A 51 -9.11 4.51 -14.01
CA PRO A 51 -9.20 3.14 -14.55
C PRO A 51 -7.83 2.55 -14.92
N THR A 52 -6.95 3.34 -15.55
CA THR A 52 -5.60 2.89 -15.93
C THR A 52 -4.76 2.58 -14.69
N ALA A 53 -4.89 3.37 -13.64
CA ALA A 53 -4.20 3.18 -12.38
C ALA A 53 -4.63 1.89 -11.67
N VAL A 54 -5.94 1.64 -11.58
CA VAL A 54 -6.51 0.40 -11.04
C VAL A 54 -6.00 -0.80 -11.83
N ASP A 55 -6.10 -0.78 -13.16
CA ASP A 55 -5.63 -1.88 -14.02
C ASP A 55 -4.13 -2.18 -13.82
N ALA A 56 -3.32 -1.14 -13.71
CA ALA A 56 -1.87 -1.28 -13.47
C ALA A 56 -1.59 -1.93 -12.11
N LEU A 57 -2.24 -1.47 -11.05
CA LEU A 57 -2.07 -2.03 -9.69
C LEU A 57 -2.56 -3.48 -9.61
N MET A 58 -3.74 -3.78 -10.16
CA MET A 58 -4.29 -5.14 -10.22
C MET A 58 -3.35 -6.10 -10.94
N LYS A 59 -2.69 -5.64 -12.02
CA LYS A 59 -1.71 -6.44 -12.75
C LYS A 59 -0.41 -6.65 -11.99
N LEU A 60 0.03 -5.65 -11.20
CA LEU A 60 1.29 -5.71 -10.46
C LEU A 60 1.19 -6.49 -9.14
N GLY A 61 0.02 -6.48 -8.48
CA GLY A 61 -0.18 -7.13 -7.17
C GLY A 61 0.39 -8.55 -7.06
N PRO A 62 0.08 -9.47 -8.00
CA PRO A 62 0.59 -10.85 -7.94
C PRO A 62 2.12 -10.95 -7.95
N HIS A 63 2.82 -9.99 -8.59
CA HIS A 63 4.29 -9.96 -8.61
C HIS A 63 4.91 -9.55 -7.26
N SER A 64 4.10 -8.98 -6.36
CA SER A 64 4.51 -8.52 -5.03
C SER A 64 3.81 -9.29 -3.88
N ASN A 65 3.16 -10.42 -4.18
CA ASN A 65 2.37 -11.20 -3.21
C ASN A 65 1.25 -10.37 -2.56
N ILE A 66 0.59 -9.54 -3.36
CA ILE A 66 -0.53 -8.67 -2.97
C ILE A 66 -1.77 -9.04 -3.80
N ALA A 67 -2.90 -9.19 -3.14
CA ALA A 67 -4.22 -9.24 -3.75
C ALA A 67 -4.91 -7.88 -3.57
N PHE A 68 -5.20 -7.22 -4.68
CA PHE A 68 -5.99 -5.99 -4.68
C PHE A 68 -7.45 -6.33 -4.93
N ASP A 69 -8.34 -5.70 -4.15
CA ASP A 69 -9.75 -5.52 -4.50
C ASP A 69 -9.96 -4.03 -4.83
N HIS A 70 -10.97 -3.71 -5.64
CA HIS A 70 -11.29 -2.34 -6.03
C HIS A 70 -12.77 -2.05 -5.84
N THR A 71 -13.07 -0.87 -5.28
CA THR A 71 -14.44 -0.38 -5.15
C THR A 71 -14.52 1.14 -5.30
N GLU A 72 -15.68 1.59 -5.74
CA GLU A 72 -16.13 3.00 -5.62
C GLU A 72 -17.40 3.09 -4.75
N ASP A 73 -17.84 1.97 -4.18
CA ASP A 73 -19.03 1.87 -3.34
C ASP A 73 -18.67 2.12 -1.87
N LYS A 74 -19.10 3.28 -1.36
CA LYS A 74 -18.87 3.69 0.03
C LYS A 74 -19.46 2.73 1.06
N THR A 75 -20.42 1.86 0.70
CA THR A 75 -21.01 0.90 1.66
C THR A 75 -20.01 -0.17 2.13
N TRP A 76 -18.88 -0.31 1.43
CA TRP A 76 -17.76 -1.14 1.85
C TRP A 76 -16.98 -0.56 3.03
N PHE A 77 -17.19 0.71 3.38
CA PHE A 77 -16.58 1.33 4.56
C PHE A 77 -17.42 1.01 5.81
N ASN A 78 -17.26 -0.22 6.28
CA ASN A 78 -17.78 -0.74 7.53
C ASN A 78 -16.69 -1.61 8.19
N ASP A 79 -16.75 -1.75 9.52
CA ASP A 79 -15.70 -2.42 10.30
C ASP A 79 -15.40 -3.85 9.80
N ASP A 80 -16.44 -4.64 9.50
CA ASP A 80 -16.31 -6.04 9.05
C ASP A 80 -15.58 -6.15 7.69
N THR A 81 -15.85 -5.22 6.78
CA THR A 81 -15.22 -5.22 5.46
C THR A 81 -13.79 -4.72 5.55
N LEU A 82 -13.56 -3.59 6.23
CA LEU A 82 -12.23 -3.00 6.33
C LEU A 82 -11.24 -3.89 7.12
N ALA A 83 -11.71 -4.63 8.13
CA ALA A 83 -10.88 -5.54 8.91
C ALA A 83 -10.25 -6.68 8.07
N GLN A 84 -10.71 -6.91 6.84
CA GLN A 84 -10.15 -7.94 5.95
C GLN A 84 -8.91 -7.47 5.17
N TYR A 85 -8.56 -6.18 5.22
CA TYR A 85 -7.51 -5.58 4.39
C TYR A 85 -6.31 -5.13 5.22
N ASP A 86 -5.13 -5.54 4.79
CA ASP A 86 -3.84 -5.17 5.37
C ASP A 86 -3.49 -3.70 5.12
N ALA A 87 -4.02 -3.11 4.06
CA ALA A 87 -3.99 -1.67 3.81
C ALA A 87 -5.23 -1.20 3.04
N LEU A 88 -5.56 0.08 3.18
CA LEU A 88 -6.48 0.79 2.29
C LEU A 88 -5.69 1.73 1.38
N LEU A 89 -6.04 1.75 0.10
CA LEU A 89 -5.42 2.59 -0.91
C LEU A 89 -6.45 3.56 -1.49
N PHE A 90 -6.36 4.83 -1.11
CA PHE A 90 -7.17 5.91 -1.67
C PHE A 90 -6.51 6.42 -2.96
N LEU A 91 -7.20 6.24 -4.08
CA LEU A 91 -6.67 6.46 -5.41
C LEU A 91 -7.40 7.62 -6.09
N SER A 92 -6.82 8.82 -6.02
CA SER A 92 -7.35 10.04 -6.65
C SER A 92 -8.79 10.40 -6.25
N ASN A 93 -9.19 10.08 -5.02
CA ASN A 93 -10.49 10.47 -4.47
C ASN A 93 -10.59 11.99 -4.36
N THR A 94 -11.75 12.59 -4.63
CA THR A 94 -11.97 14.04 -4.48
C THR A 94 -13.28 14.32 -3.79
N GLY A 95 -13.34 15.34 -2.94
CA GLY A 95 -14.56 15.73 -2.22
C GLY A 95 -14.96 14.77 -1.09
N GLU A 96 -16.21 14.87 -0.65
CA GLU A 96 -16.74 14.10 0.50
C GLU A 96 -17.22 12.71 0.08
N VAL A 97 -16.27 11.80 -0.13
CA VAL A 97 -16.49 10.46 -0.67
C VAL A 97 -17.01 9.45 0.36
N LEU A 98 -17.10 9.82 1.64
CA LEU A 98 -17.66 9.01 2.72
C LEU A 98 -18.68 9.82 3.51
N ASP A 99 -19.73 9.15 3.99
CA ASP A 99 -20.61 9.70 5.02
C ASP A 99 -20.02 9.46 6.43
N ASP A 100 -20.72 9.94 7.46
CA ASP A 100 -20.24 9.86 8.85
C ASP A 100 -20.00 8.42 9.30
N ALA A 101 -20.83 7.46 8.89
CA ALA A 101 -20.64 6.06 9.22
C ALA A 101 -19.37 5.49 8.57
N GLY A 102 -19.15 5.79 7.29
CA GLY A 102 -17.93 5.38 6.58
C GLY A 102 -16.66 6.04 7.16
N LYS A 103 -16.75 7.30 7.57
CA LYS A 103 -15.66 8.02 8.26
C LYS A 103 -15.35 7.38 9.61
N THR A 104 -16.36 7.01 10.39
CA THR A 104 -16.17 6.29 11.66
C THR A 104 -15.50 4.93 11.43
N ALA A 105 -15.94 4.15 10.43
CA ALA A 105 -15.32 2.87 10.12
C ALA A 105 -13.86 3.01 9.66
N LEU A 106 -13.56 4.03 8.84
CA LEU A 106 -12.19 4.34 8.44
C LEU A 106 -11.33 4.72 9.65
N ARG A 107 -11.82 5.59 10.53
CA ARG A 107 -11.10 5.98 11.76
C ARG A 107 -10.84 4.78 12.66
N ASN A 108 -11.86 3.94 12.91
CA ASN A 108 -11.71 2.69 13.65
C ASN A 108 -10.63 1.80 13.03
N TYR A 109 -10.65 1.61 11.71
CA TYR A 109 -9.64 0.81 11.00
C TYR A 109 -8.22 1.33 11.25
N LEU A 110 -8.00 2.64 11.15
CA LEU A 110 -6.71 3.27 11.39
C LEU A 110 -6.28 3.12 12.86
N ASP A 111 -7.19 3.33 13.81
CA ASP A 111 -6.95 3.17 15.26
C ASP A 111 -6.58 1.73 15.66
N LEU A 112 -6.91 0.75 14.82
CA LEU A 112 -6.59 -0.66 15.00
C LEU A 112 -5.24 -1.08 14.38
N GLY A 113 -4.49 -0.14 13.80
CA GLY A 113 -3.22 -0.41 13.12
C GLY A 113 -3.36 -0.61 11.62
N GLY A 114 -4.51 -0.25 11.05
CA GLY A 114 -4.72 -0.29 9.62
C GLY A 114 -3.69 0.56 8.88
N ASN A 115 -3.13 0.02 7.81
CA ASN A 115 -2.16 0.74 7.01
C ASN A 115 -2.85 1.54 5.90
N PHE A 116 -2.25 2.67 5.52
CA PHE A 116 -2.86 3.60 4.60
C PHE A 116 -1.94 4.00 3.45
N VAL A 117 -2.50 4.10 2.26
CA VAL A 117 -1.82 4.60 1.07
C VAL A 117 -2.74 5.60 0.39
N ALA A 118 -2.24 6.78 0.07
CA ALA A 118 -2.98 7.80 -0.66
C ALA A 118 -2.19 8.25 -1.89
N VAL A 119 -2.87 8.37 -3.03
CA VAL A 119 -2.23 8.75 -4.29
C VAL A 119 -2.96 9.92 -4.94
N HIS A 120 -2.16 10.88 -5.40
CA HIS A 120 -2.58 12.04 -6.17
C HIS A 120 -3.67 12.83 -5.46
N ALA A 121 -4.86 12.93 -6.07
CA ALA A 121 -5.94 13.74 -5.55
C ALA A 121 -6.57 13.22 -4.25
N ALA A 122 -6.16 12.06 -3.72
CA ALA A 122 -6.63 11.59 -2.41
C ALA A 122 -6.42 12.62 -1.27
N SER A 123 -5.47 13.55 -1.39
CA SER A 123 -5.30 14.71 -0.49
C SER A 123 -6.36 15.80 -0.62
N ASP A 124 -7.25 15.70 -1.61
CA ASP A 124 -8.39 16.57 -1.89
C ASP A 124 -9.74 15.91 -1.49
N ALA A 125 -9.69 14.71 -0.92
CA ALA A 125 -10.86 14.03 -0.35
C ALA A 125 -11.10 14.44 1.11
N LEU A 126 -12.34 14.30 1.58
CA LEU A 126 -12.75 14.47 2.98
C LEU A 126 -12.20 15.78 3.61
N ARG A 127 -12.29 16.89 2.86
CA ARG A 127 -11.72 18.20 3.20
C ARG A 127 -12.19 18.73 4.57
N ASN A 128 -13.35 18.28 5.04
CA ASN A 128 -13.92 18.68 6.32
C ASN A 128 -13.53 17.75 7.50
N THR A 129 -12.65 16.77 7.26
CA THR A 129 -12.29 15.73 8.22
C THR A 129 -10.80 15.85 8.58
N THR A 130 -10.48 16.60 9.63
CA THR A 130 -9.09 16.95 9.98
C THR A 130 -8.19 15.74 10.13
N TRP A 131 -8.63 14.71 10.86
CA TRP A 131 -7.80 13.53 11.08
C TRP A 131 -7.48 12.76 9.80
N TYR A 132 -8.35 12.81 8.79
CA TYR A 132 -8.04 12.19 7.50
C TYR A 132 -6.92 12.96 6.81
N GLN A 133 -6.94 14.29 6.89
CA GLN A 133 -5.88 15.13 6.34
C GLN A 133 -4.55 14.89 7.07
N GLU A 134 -4.59 14.59 8.38
CA GLU A 134 -3.43 14.18 9.16
C GLU A 134 -2.94 12.79 8.75
N GLU A 135 -3.83 11.82 8.48
CA GLU A 135 -3.44 10.48 8.00
C GLU A 135 -2.79 10.53 6.61
N VAL A 136 -3.33 11.34 5.69
CA VAL A 136 -2.70 11.61 4.38
C VAL A 136 -1.39 12.37 4.60
N GLY A 137 -1.41 13.36 5.48
CA GLY A 137 -0.28 14.15 5.96
C GLY A 137 -0.37 15.63 5.64
N ALA A 138 -1.05 15.99 4.54
CA ALA A 138 -1.40 17.36 4.24
C ALA A 138 -2.56 17.42 3.23
N ALA A 139 -3.44 18.40 3.40
CA ALA A 139 -4.54 18.65 2.48
C ALA A 139 -4.08 19.41 1.23
N PHE A 140 -4.60 19.01 0.07
CA PHE A 140 -4.43 19.73 -1.18
C PHE A 140 -4.93 21.18 -1.07
N ASP A 141 -4.19 22.13 -1.67
CA ASP A 141 -4.60 23.53 -1.82
C ASP A 141 -4.71 23.94 -3.30
N TYR A 142 -3.68 23.69 -4.09
CA TYR A 142 -3.61 24.20 -5.47
C TYR A 142 -2.55 23.49 -6.31
N HIS A 143 -2.73 23.43 -7.63
CA HIS A 143 -1.65 23.12 -8.56
C HIS A 143 -1.66 24.08 -9.76
N PRO A 144 -0.50 24.39 -10.36
CA PRO A 144 -0.45 25.01 -11.68
C PRO A 144 -0.92 24.00 -12.75
N GLU A 145 -1.05 24.46 -14.00
CA GLU A 145 -1.32 23.56 -15.13
C GLU A 145 -0.28 22.43 -15.21
N ILE A 146 -0.69 21.27 -15.75
CA ILE A 146 0.18 20.12 -16.01
C ILE A 146 1.43 20.58 -16.75
N THR A 147 2.59 20.34 -16.14
CA THR A 147 3.87 20.82 -16.66
C THR A 147 4.94 19.75 -16.56
N ASN A 148 6.01 19.90 -17.33
CA ASN A 148 7.24 19.17 -17.04
C ASN A 148 7.87 19.78 -15.79
N ALA A 149 8.33 18.93 -14.87
CA ALA A 149 8.98 19.32 -13.63
C ALA A 149 10.11 18.36 -13.29
N ASN A 150 11.08 18.84 -12.52
CA ASN A 150 12.07 17.99 -11.88
C ASN A 150 11.62 17.74 -10.44
N VAL A 151 11.67 16.48 -10.03
CA VAL A 151 11.40 16.04 -8.67
C VAL A 151 12.67 15.43 -8.09
N ASP A 152 13.18 16.02 -7.03
CA ASP A 152 14.38 15.56 -6.35
C ASP A 152 14.05 14.43 -5.37
N VAL A 153 14.87 13.38 -5.38
CA VAL A 153 14.88 12.36 -4.33
C VAL A 153 15.57 12.94 -3.11
N VAL A 154 14.83 13.05 -2.01
CA VAL A 154 15.27 13.64 -0.76
C VAL A 154 15.07 12.67 0.40
N GLY A 155 15.56 13.03 1.59
CA GLY A 155 15.37 12.22 2.79
C GLY A 155 16.20 10.92 2.82
N PRO A 156 15.87 9.99 3.73
CA PRO A 156 16.58 8.70 3.84
C PRO A 156 16.23 7.77 2.67
N PRO A 157 17.10 6.77 2.36
CA PRO A 157 16.76 5.73 1.39
C PRO A 157 15.44 5.04 1.72
N HIS A 158 14.55 4.96 0.75
CA HIS A 158 13.20 4.42 0.94
C HIS A 158 12.80 3.52 -0.26
N PRO A 159 12.03 2.43 -0.07
CA PRO A 159 11.65 1.55 -1.18
C PRO A 159 10.92 2.26 -2.32
N SER A 160 10.13 3.30 -2.03
CA SER A 160 9.47 4.12 -3.05
C SER A 160 10.43 4.97 -3.90
N THR A 161 11.68 5.17 -3.49
CA THR A 161 12.67 5.96 -4.25
C THR A 161 13.86 5.15 -4.75
N ALA A 162 13.92 3.85 -4.41
CA ALA A 162 15.07 2.99 -4.68
C ALA A 162 15.42 2.82 -6.18
N GLY A 163 14.43 2.92 -7.07
CA GLY A 163 14.61 2.84 -8.53
C GLY A 163 14.78 4.19 -9.22
N LEU A 164 14.64 5.30 -8.48
CA LEU A 164 14.67 6.65 -9.05
C LEU A 164 16.10 7.17 -9.08
N MET A 165 16.38 8.05 -10.04
CA MET A 165 17.58 8.86 -10.01
C MET A 165 17.39 10.08 -9.10
N ASN A 166 18.49 10.70 -8.66
CA ASN A 166 18.46 11.81 -7.71
C ASN A 166 17.57 12.98 -8.16
N VAL A 167 17.47 13.23 -9.46
CA VAL A 167 16.57 14.24 -10.05
C VAL A 167 15.70 13.55 -11.09
N TRP A 168 14.42 13.35 -10.81
CA TRP A 168 13.47 12.63 -11.65
C TRP A 168 12.59 13.60 -12.45
N PRO A 169 12.73 13.67 -13.80
CA PRO A 169 11.87 14.47 -14.63
C PRO A 169 10.53 13.77 -14.78
N VAL A 170 9.48 14.51 -14.49
CA VAL A 170 8.09 14.07 -14.58
C VAL A 170 7.29 15.08 -15.38
N ARG A 171 6.12 14.66 -15.87
CA ARG A 171 5.10 15.57 -16.38
C ARG A 171 3.83 15.36 -15.57
N ASP A 172 3.49 16.30 -14.71
CA ASP A 172 2.36 16.17 -13.79
C ASP A 172 1.98 17.55 -13.22
N GLU A 173 1.05 17.55 -12.26
CA GLU A 173 0.62 18.70 -11.49
C GLU A 173 1.44 18.82 -10.20
N MET A 174 2.19 19.91 -10.05
CA MET A 174 2.97 20.15 -8.83
C MET A 174 2.06 20.72 -7.74
N TYR A 175 1.46 19.82 -6.97
CA TYR A 175 0.50 20.13 -5.91
C TYR A 175 1.13 20.95 -4.80
N ASN A 176 0.41 21.96 -4.34
CA ASN A 176 0.70 22.72 -3.14
C ASN A 176 -0.27 22.34 -2.03
N PHE A 177 0.17 22.49 -0.78
CA PHE A 177 -0.55 21.99 0.38
C PHE A 177 -0.86 23.07 1.42
N LYS A 178 -1.93 22.83 2.19
CA LYS A 178 -2.42 23.72 3.25
C LYS A 178 -1.58 23.66 4.53
N SER A 179 -0.64 22.71 4.63
CA SER A 179 0.21 22.49 5.80
C SER A 179 1.47 21.71 5.43
N ASP A 180 2.53 21.85 6.21
CA ASP A 180 3.75 21.06 6.07
C ASP A 180 3.53 19.67 6.67
N PRO A 181 3.60 18.57 5.88
CA PRO A 181 3.42 17.22 6.41
C PRO A 181 4.48 16.86 7.46
N ARG A 182 5.62 17.56 7.50
CA ARG A 182 6.66 17.34 8.52
C ARG A 182 6.21 17.78 9.91
N ALA A 183 5.23 18.68 10.02
CA ALA A 183 4.75 19.20 11.30
C ALA A 183 4.09 18.11 12.17
N ILE A 184 3.58 17.04 11.53
CA ILE A 184 2.99 15.87 12.18
C ILE A 184 3.94 14.66 12.19
N GLY A 185 5.21 14.85 11.83
CA GLY A 185 6.23 13.80 11.84
C GLY A 185 6.39 13.01 10.54
N ALA A 186 5.75 13.40 9.44
CA ALA A 186 5.98 12.76 8.15
C ALA A 186 7.40 13.01 7.64
N VAL A 187 7.96 12.03 6.93
CA VAL A 187 9.28 12.11 6.30
C VAL A 187 9.11 12.25 4.80
N VAL A 188 9.55 13.38 4.25
CA VAL A 188 9.48 13.68 2.81
C VAL A 188 10.60 12.96 2.07
N VAL A 189 10.23 12.29 0.98
CA VAL A 189 11.14 11.48 0.14
C VAL A 189 11.23 11.97 -1.31
N LEU A 190 10.27 12.77 -1.75
CA LEU A 190 10.31 13.46 -3.04
C LEU A 190 9.97 14.93 -2.87
N SER A 191 10.65 15.80 -3.60
CA SER A 191 10.41 17.24 -3.59
C SER A 191 10.43 17.87 -4.97
N ALA A 192 9.43 18.68 -5.29
CA ALA A 192 9.38 19.41 -6.55
C ALA A 192 10.34 20.61 -6.55
N ASP A 193 10.98 20.86 -7.70
CA ASP A 193 11.81 22.06 -7.89
C ASP A 193 10.93 23.32 -7.96
N GLU A 194 11.08 24.21 -6.97
CA GLU A 194 10.38 25.49 -6.87
C GLU A 194 11.12 26.64 -7.57
N SER A 195 11.95 26.39 -8.59
CA SER A 195 12.72 27.45 -9.28
C SER A 195 11.88 28.65 -9.77
N ASN A 196 10.56 28.50 -9.88
CA ASN A 196 9.63 29.62 -10.02
C ASN A 196 8.28 29.37 -9.26
N PRO A 197 8.15 29.75 -7.98
CA PRO A 197 6.99 29.39 -7.15
C PRO A 197 5.74 30.25 -7.43
N GLY A 198 5.83 31.24 -8.33
CA GLY A 198 4.77 32.21 -8.56
C GLY A 198 4.50 33.13 -7.36
N PRO A 199 3.43 33.96 -7.41
CA PRO A 199 3.15 34.96 -6.38
C PRO A 199 2.39 34.42 -5.16
N ARG A 200 1.81 33.22 -5.25
CA ARG A 200 1.03 32.62 -4.16
C ARG A 200 1.96 31.95 -3.15
N LYS A 201 1.64 32.10 -1.87
CA LYS A 201 2.33 31.41 -0.77
C LYS A 201 1.47 30.25 -0.27
N TYR A 202 2.14 29.18 0.13
CA TYR A 202 1.54 27.97 0.67
C TYR A 202 2.22 27.58 1.97
N ASP A 203 1.51 26.89 2.84
CA ASP A 203 1.97 26.55 4.18
C ASP A 203 2.63 25.15 4.25
N GLN A 204 3.04 24.62 3.10
CA GLN A 204 3.60 23.27 2.90
C GLN A 204 5.06 23.08 3.37
N GLY A 205 5.70 24.16 3.81
CA GLY A 205 7.12 24.16 4.18
C GLY A 205 8.07 24.03 2.98
N THR A 206 9.35 23.84 3.30
CA THR A 206 10.44 23.74 2.31
C THR A 206 11.41 22.64 2.71
N PRO A 207 11.96 21.85 1.76
CA PRO A 207 11.68 21.88 0.32
C PRO A 207 10.26 21.36 -0.01
N HIS A 208 9.70 21.75 -1.16
CA HIS A 208 8.31 21.48 -1.60
C HIS A 208 7.96 19.99 -1.50
N PRO A 209 7.11 19.53 -0.58
CA PRO A 209 6.83 18.10 -0.43
C PRO A 209 6.01 17.56 -1.62
N THR A 210 6.45 16.45 -2.23
CA THR A 210 5.75 15.79 -3.34
C THR A 210 5.36 14.35 -2.99
N ALA A 211 6.18 13.66 -2.19
CA ALA A 211 5.83 12.37 -1.61
C ALA A 211 6.46 12.23 -0.23
N TRP A 212 5.76 11.53 0.66
CA TRP A 212 6.20 11.32 2.04
C TRP A 212 5.61 10.05 2.63
N TYR A 213 6.14 9.67 3.78
CA TYR A 213 5.60 8.58 4.58
C TYR A 213 5.49 8.98 6.05
N GLN A 214 4.64 8.27 6.78
CA GLN A 214 4.50 8.34 8.23
C GLN A 214 4.75 6.94 8.80
N GLU A 215 5.79 6.81 9.63
CA GLU A 215 6.07 5.54 10.34
C GLU A 215 4.93 5.18 11.31
N HIS A 216 4.28 6.21 11.84
CA HIS A 216 3.06 6.15 12.63
C HIS A 216 2.05 7.12 12.00
N GLY A 217 0.99 6.61 11.37
CA GLY A 217 -0.08 7.43 10.81
C GLY A 217 -0.66 8.39 11.86
N ALA A 218 -0.69 9.68 11.55
CA ALA A 218 -1.07 10.73 12.50
C ALA A 218 -2.59 10.89 12.65
N GLY A 219 -3.39 10.27 11.77
CA GLY A 219 -4.84 10.40 11.78
C GLY A 219 -5.56 9.41 12.68
N ILE A 220 -4.94 9.01 13.79
CA ILE A 220 -5.52 8.10 14.80
C ILE A 220 -5.90 8.82 16.10
N ASP A 221 -6.67 8.17 16.95
CA ASP A 221 -6.95 8.60 18.32
C ASP A 221 -5.69 8.44 19.19
N GLU A 222 -5.59 9.22 20.26
CA GLU A 222 -4.45 9.21 21.19
C GLU A 222 -4.14 7.83 21.80
N ASN A 223 -5.15 6.94 21.85
CA ASN A 223 -5.05 5.59 22.39
C ASN A 223 -5.05 4.52 21.28
N GLY A 224 -5.04 4.93 20.02
CA GLY A 224 -4.99 4.06 18.86
C GLY A 224 -3.62 3.39 18.71
N THR A 225 -3.59 2.28 17.96
CA THR A 225 -2.34 1.71 17.44
C THR A 225 -2.19 2.19 16.01
N ALA A 226 -1.15 2.97 15.71
CA ALA A 226 -0.95 3.49 14.36
C ALA A 226 -0.38 2.40 13.43
N GLY A 227 -0.92 2.32 12.21
CA GLY A 227 -0.24 1.70 11.08
C GLY A 227 0.76 2.65 10.42
N ARG A 228 1.27 2.26 9.26
CA ARG A 228 2.07 3.14 8.38
C ARG A 228 1.18 3.83 7.36
N SER A 229 1.55 5.07 7.00
CA SER A 229 0.92 5.82 5.92
C SER A 229 1.95 6.22 4.85
N PHE A 230 1.59 6.11 3.57
CA PHE A 230 2.39 6.58 2.44
C PHE A 230 1.55 7.46 1.50
N TYR A 231 2.12 8.58 1.05
CA TYR A 231 1.48 9.48 0.12
C TYR A 231 2.43 9.92 -1.01
N THR A 232 1.88 10.05 -2.22
CA THR A 232 2.51 10.74 -3.34
C THR A 232 1.49 11.60 -4.08
N SER A 233 1.85 12.83 -4.44
CA SER A 233 0.97 13.76 -5.15
C SER A 233 0.97 13.56 -6.67
N LEU A 234 1.91 12.77 -7.20
CA LEU A 234 2.00 12.44 -8.61
C LEU A 234 0.93 11.40 -8.99
N GLY A 235 0.55 11.34 -10.27
CA GLY A 235 -0.36 10.32 -10.81
C GLY A 235 -1.53 10.86 -11.64
N HIS A 236 -1.51 12.12 -12.09
CA HIS A 236 -2.61 12.70 -12.86
C HIS A 236 -2.84 11.98 -14.20
N LEU A 237 -1.78 11.73 -14.96
CA LEU A 237 -1.86 11.30 -16.36
C LEU A 237 -1.97 9.79 -16.52
N ASN A 238 -2.68 9.36 -17.57
CA ASN A 238 -2.70 7.95 -18.00
C ASN A 238 -1.29 7.44 -18.37
N GLU A 239 -0.45 8.30 -18.92
CA GLU A 239 0.94 8.01 -19.26
C GLU A 239 1.78 7.71 -18.01
N THR A 240 1.54 8.44 -16.92
CA THR A 240 2.24 8.24 -15.64
C THR A 240 2.03 6.82 -15.11
N TRP A 241 0.81 6.28 -15.20
CA TRP A 241 0.49 4.91 -14.79
C TRP A 241 0.98 3.81 -15.76
N LYS A 242 1.63 4.18 -16.87
CA LYS A 242 2.31 3.25 -17.79
C LYS A 242 3.83 3.33 -17.67
N ASP A 243 4.34 4.31 -16.94
CA ASP A 243 5.76 4.50 -16.71
C ASP A 243 6.27 3.55 -15.61
N SER A 244 7.33 2.80 -15.90
CA SER A 244 7.85 1.81 -14.97
C SER A 244 8.50 2.41 -13.72
N LEU A 245 9.06 3.62 -13.80
CA LEU A 245 9.65 4.29 -12.65
C LEU A 245 8.56 4.77 -11.69
N PHE A 246 7.48 5.34 -12.22
CA PHE A 246 6.32 5.72 -11.41
C PHE A 246 5.64 4.51 -10.77
N LEU A 247 5.42 3.42 -11.53
CA LEU A 247 4.88 2.18 -10.99
C LEU A 247 5.79 1.59 -9.90
N GLY A 248 7.11 1.65 -10.11
CA GLY A 248 8.10 1.26 -9.09
C GLY A 248 8.02 2.13 -7.83
N HIS A 249 7.80 3.44 -7.98
CA HIS A 249 7.62 4.37 -6.86
C HIS A 249 6.39 4.03 -6.02
N VAL A 250 5.23 3.85 -6.66
CA VAL A 250 3.97 3.53 -5.97
C VAL A 250 4.05 2.15 -5.31
N MET A 251 4.51 1.11 -6.02
CA MET A 251 4.65 -0.23 -5.45
C MET A 251 5.72 -0.29 -4.35
N GLY A 252 6.78 0.50 -4.44
CA GLY A 252 7.75 0.66 -3.37
C GLY A 252 7.13 1.28 -2.11
N GLY A 253 6.26 2.29 -2.27
CA GLY A 253 5.49 2.85 -1.15
C GLY A 253 4.55 1.82 -0.52
N ILE A 254 3.75 1.13 -1.34
CA ILE A 254 2.82 0.09 -0.89
C ILE A 254 3.54 -1.03 -0.13
N THR A 255 4.66 -1.53 -0.66
CA THR A 255 5.42 -2.62 -0.04
C THR A 255 6.07 -2.19 1.27
N TRP A 256 6.57 -0.96 1.37
CA TRP A 256 7.06 -0.40 2.63
C TRP A 256 5.95 -0.26 3.66
N THR A 257 4.76 0.22 3.26
CA THR A 257 3.60 0.34 4.14
C THR A 257 3.21 -1.03 4.72
N LEU A 258 3.17 -2.07 3.89
CA LEU A 258 2.88 -3.45 4.33
C LEU A 258 3.96 -4.07 5.22
N GLN A 259 5.18 -3.51 5.30
CA GLN A 259 6.20 -3.96 6.25
C GLN A 259 5.96 -3.46 7.68
N SER A 260 4.88 -2.70 7.92
CA SER A 260 4.42 -2.38 9.27
C SER A 260 4.26 -3.65 10.11
N ASN A 261 4.56 -3.55 11.40
CA ASN A 261 4.31 -4.64 12.33
C ASN A 261 2.79 -4.87 12.54
N THR A 262 1.91 -3.98 12.07
CA THR A 262 0.45 -4.13 12.16
C THR A 262 -0.17 -4.86 10.97
N THR A 263 0.62 -5.31 10.00
CA THR A 263 0.13 -6.04 8.82
C THR A 263 -0.28 -7.47 9.16
N GLY A 264 -1.57 -7.79 9.07
CA GLY A 264 -2.13 -9.11 9.40
C GLY A 264 -1.59 -10.28 8.57
N ALA A 265 -1.18 -10.04 7.33
CA ALA A 265 -0.53 -11.06 6.51
C ALA A 265 0.79 -11.56 7.14
N PHE A 266 1.49 -10.70 7.89
CA PHE A 266 2.83 -10.99 8.43
C PHE A 266 2.90 -10.96 9.96
N ASN A 267 1.83 -10.53 10.64
CA ASN A 267 1.69 -10.54 12.09
C ASN A 267 0.31 -11.04 12.51
N ALA A 268 0.26 -12.23 13.12
CA ALA A 268 -0.98 -12.83 13.63
C ALA A 268 -1.62 -12.07 14.81
N SER A 269 -0.90 -11.14 15.43
CA SER A 269 -1.41 -10.27 16.50
C SER A 269 -2.01 -8.95 15.97
N ALA A 270 -1.96 -8.71 14.66
CA ALA A 270 -2.63 -7.57 14.05
C ALA A 270 -4.14 -7.62 14.28
N ARG A 271 -4.77 -6.46 14.44
CA ARG A 271 -6.22 -6.35 14.73
C ARG A 271 -7.07 -6.18 13.48
N VAL A 272 -6.42 -5.87 12.34
CA VAL A 272 -7.01 -5.78 11.01
C VAL A 272 -6.04 -6.39 9.98
N GLY A 273 -6.57 -6.78 8.83
CA GLY A 273 -5.82 -7.38 7.74
C GLY A 273 -5.88 -8.91 7.71
N ASN A 274 -5.75 -9.47 6.50
CA ASN A 274 -5.72 -10.91 6.23
C ASN A 274 -6.89 -11.70 6.87
N GLY A 275 -8.07 -11.08 6.97
CA GLY A 275 -9.29 -11.74 7.42
C GLY A 275 -9.67 -12.87 6.46
N VAL A 276 -10.02 -14.04 7.00
CA VAL A 276 -10.61 -15.13 6.20
C VAL A 276 -11.92 -14.58 5.58
N PRO A 277 -12.19 -14.77 4.29
CA PRO A 277 -13.47 -14.38 3.70
C PRO A 277 -14.59 -14.96 4.55
N THR A 278 -15.43 -14.12 5.14
CA THR A 278 -16.60 -14.59 5.87
C THR A 278 -17.50 -15.29 4.87
N SER A 279 -17.51 -16.62 4.91
CA SER A 279 -18.41 -17.45 4.12
C SER A 279 -19.84 -17.34 4.66
N ASN A 280 -20.45 -16.17 4.52
CA ASN A 280 -21.88 -16.02 4.74
C ASN A 280 -22.62 -16.51 3.50
N GLY A 281 -22.88 -17.82 3.49
CA GLY A 281 -23.63 -18.50 2.45
C GLY A 281 -23.92 -19.95 2.81
N THR A 282 -24.38 -20.24 4.03
CA THR A 282 -25.01 -21.52 4.36
C THR A 282 -26.33 -21.66 3.62
N ASN A 283 -26.26 -22.09 2.35
CA ASN A 283 -27.41 -22.70 1.68
C ASN A 283 -27.67 -24.07 2.32
N SER A 284 -28.41 -24.06 3.42
CA SER A 284 -29.08 -25.25 3.93
C SER A 284 -30.21 -25.60 2.96
N SER A 285 -29.88 -26.42 1.95
CA SER A 285 -30.89 -27.15 1.20
C SER A 285 -31.45 -28.24 2.11
N SER A 286 -32.56 -27.92 2.77
CA SER A 286 -33.36 -28.92 3.48
C SER A 286 -34.00 -29.85 2.45
N THR A 287 -33.60 -31.12 2.52
CA THR A 287 -34.22 -32.25 1.86
C THR A 287 -35.62 -32.47 2.44
N ALA A 288 -36.65 -31.98 1.74
CA ALA A 288 -38.03 -32.39 1.98
C ALA A 288 -38.29 -33.71 1.24
N SER A 289 -38.23 -34.82 1.99
CA SER A 289 -38.75 -36.12 1.59
C SER A 289 -40.28 -36.06 1.46
N HIS A 290 -40.79 -36.15 0.23
CA HIS A 290 -42.20 -36.42 -0.04
C HIS A 290 -42.43 -37.93 -0.12
N SER A 291 -42.98 -38.51 0.94
CA SER A 291 -43.67 -39.80 0.92
C SER A 291 -45.17 -39.55 0.84
N GLY A 292 -45.81 -40.04 -0.22
CA GLY A 292 -47.25 -39.94 -0.43
C GLY A 292 -47.70 -40.95 -1.48
N THR A 293 -48.06 -42.14 -1.01
CA THR A 293 -48.68 -43.22 -1.77
C THR A 293 -50.15 -42.91 -2.09
N GLY A 294 -50.61 -43.21 -3.31
CA GLY A 294 -52.03 -43.14 -3.68
C GLY A 294 -52.29 -43.70 -5.08
N THR A 295 -52.97 -44.84 -5.13
CA THR A 295 -53.19 -45.76 -6.27
C THR A 295 -54.44 -45.46 -7.12
N SER A 296 -54.39 -45.92 -8.39
CA SER A 296 -55.49 -46.37 -9.31
C SER A 296 -56.45 -45.30 -9.87
N SER A 297 -56.97 -45.31 -11.11
CA SER A 297 -57.10 -46.31 -12.20
C SER A 297 -57.51 -45.59 -13.51
N PRO A 298 -57.60 -46.25 -14.70
CA PRO A 298 -57.50 -45.61 -16.01
C PRO A 298 -58.84 -45.31 -16.71
N ARG A 299 -58.78 -44.36 -17.66
CA ARG A 299 -59.50 -44.37 -18.94
C ARG A 299 -58.73 -43.59 -19.98
#